data_AF-A0A2V7MZF4-F1
#
_entry.id   AF-A0A2V7MZF4-F1
#
_cell.length_a   1.000
_cell.length_b   1.000
_cell.length_c   1.000
_cell.angle_alpha   90.00
_cell.angle_beta   90.00
_cell.angle_gamma   90.00
#
_symmetry.space_group_name_H-M   'P 1'
#
loop_
_entity.id
_entity.type
_entity.pdbx_description
1 polymer ?
#
loop_
_entity_poly.entity_id
_entity_poly.type
_entity_poly.pdbx_seq_one_letter_code
_entity_poly.pdbx_strand_id
1 'polypeptide(L)' 'PPFCVALVYAGLADRDQAFACLDRAYEERSYWLAYLKTWPLVDDLRADARFTALLGRVGLR' A
#
# COMPACT_ATOMS: atom_id res chain seq x y z
N PRO A 1 -10.22 6.90 -1.97
CA PRO A 1 -10.89 5.60 -2.23
C PRO A 1 -9.95 4.42 -2.50
N PRO A 2 -8.88 4.55 -3.33
CA PRO A 2 -8.03 3.42 -3.70
C PRO A 2 -7.30 2.78 -2.52
N PHE A 3 -6.87 3.58 -1.54
CA PHE A 3 -6.19 3.07 -0.35
C PHE A 3 -7.04 2.07 0.45
N CYS A 4 -8.31 2.39 0.73
CA CYS A 4 -9.19 1.49 1.47
C CYS A 4 -9.46 0.19 0.70
N VAL A 5 -9.55 0.27 -0.64
CA VAL A 5 -9.71 -0.90 -1.51
C VAL A 5 -8.45 -1.77 -1.49
N ALA A 6 -7.26 -1.16 -1.44
CA ALA A 6 -6.01 -1.90 -1.27
C ALA A 6 -6.00 -2.74 0.01
N LEU A 7 -6.56 -2.23 1.11
CA LEU A 7 -6.67 -2.98 2.37
C LEU A 7 -7.60 -4.20 2.24
N VAL A 8 -8.68 -4.09 1.47
CA VAL A 8 -9.58 -5.23 1.20
C VAL A 8 -8.82 -6.32 0.44
N TYR A 9 -8.10 -5.96 -0.63
CA TYR A 9 -7.30 -6.92 -1.38
C TYR A 9 -6.14 -7.50 -0.57
N ALA A 10 -5.51 -6.70 0.30
CA ALA A 10 -4.49 -7.17 1.23
C ALA A 10 -5.06 -8.24 2.16
N GLY A 11 -6.25 -8.03 2.74
CA GLY A 11 -6.94 -9.02 3.57
C GLY A 11 -7.40 -10.28 2.82
N LEU A 12 -7.59 -10.19 1.50
CA LEU A 12 -7.86 -11.34 0.62
C LEU A 12 -6.57 -12.05 0.16
N ALA A 13 -5.40 -11.62 0.62
CA ALA A 13 -4.08 -12.06 0.17
C ALA A 13 -3.83 -11.88 -1.35
N ASP A 14 -4.65 -11.06 -2.03
CA ASP A 14 -4.47 -10.68 -3.42
C ASP A 14 -3.52 -9.48 -3.50
N ARG A 15 -2.22 -9.79 -3.44
CA ARG A 15 -1.16 -8.77 -3.42
C ARG A 15 -1.14 -7.94 -4.69
N ASP A 16 -1.45 -8.53 -5.84
CA ASP A 16 -1.37 -7.82 -7.12
C ASP A 16 -2.42 -6.72 -7.21
N GLN A 17 -3.67 -7.01 -6.83
CA GLN A 17 -4.72 -5.99 -6.77
C GLN A 17 -4.47 -4.97 -5.65
N ALA A 18 -3.92 -5.40 -4.52
CA ALA A 18 -3.56 -4.48 -3.43
C ALA A 18 -2.52 -3.46 -3.89
N PHE A 19 -1.43 -3.89 -4.54
CA PHE A 19 -0.40 -2.98 -5.05
C PHE A 19 -0.92 -2.08 -6.17
N ALA A 20 -1.75 -2.59 -7.08
CA ALA A 20 -2.38 -1.75 -8.11
C ALA A 20 -3.21 -0.62 -7.50
N CYS A 21 -3.95 -0.91 -6.41
CA CYS A 21 -4.71 0.10 -5.68
C CYS A 21 -3.81 1.09 -4.92
N LEU A 22 -2.69 0.63 -4.35
CA LEU A 22 -1.70 1.50 -3.70
C LEU A 22 -0.98 2.41 -4.68
N ASP A 23 -0.66 1.94 -5.88
CA ASP A 23 -0.07 2.74 -6.94
C ASP A 23 -1.03 3.85 -7.38
N ARG A 24 -2.33 3.54 -7.55
CA ARG A 24 -3.34 4.57 -7.81
C ARG A 24 -3.49 5.55 -6.66
N ALA A 25 -3.45 5.07 -5.41
CA ALA A 25 -3.44 5.96 -4.25
C ALA A 25 -2.22 6.90 -4.25
N TYR A 26 -1.08 6.45 -4.78
CA TYR A 26 0.13 7.25 -4.92
C TYR A 26 -0.01 8.33 -5.99
N GLU A 27 -0.55 7.97 -7.15
CA GLU A 27 -0.86 8.92 -8.23
C GLU A 27 -1.84 10.00 -7.76
N GLU A 28 -2.85 9.62 -6.97
CA GLU A 28 -3.81 10.54 -6.34
C GLU A 28 -3.22 11.34 -5.16
N ARG A 29 -1.96 11.10 -4.80
CA ARG A 29 -1.28 11.71 -3.64
C ARG A 29 -2.08 11.55 -2.35
N SER A 30 -2.64 10.36 -2.14
CA SER A 30 -3.47 10.06 -0.98
C SER A 30 -2.69 10.21 0.32
N TYR A 31 -3.21 11.02 1.24
CA TYR A 31 -2.61 11.22 2.56
C TYR A 31 -2.53 9.94 3.40
N TRP A 32 -3.35 8.93 3.10
CA TRP A 32 -3.33 7.64 3.79
C TRP A 32 -2.03 6.86 3.59
N LEU A 33 -1.28 7.12 2.50
CA LEU A 33 0.00 6.47 2.26
C LEU A 33 1.05 6.79 3.34
N ALA A 34 0.90 7.91 4.05
CA ALA A 34 1.74 8.25 5.20
C ALA A 34 1.71 7.19 6.31
N TYR A 35 0.62 6.42 6.41
CA TYR A 35 0.42 5.41 7.47
C TYR A 35 0.90 4.00 7.09
N LEU A 36 1.47 3.81 5.89
CA LEU A 36 1.92 2.48 5.44
C LEU A 36 2.93 1.84 6.39
N LYS A 37 3.81 2.62 7.03
CA LYS A 37 4.80 2.09 7.99
C LYS A 37 4.19 1.62 9.31
N THR A 38 3.04 2.15 9.71
CA THR A 38 2.50 1.97 11.06
C THR A 38 1.28 1.06 11.10
N TRP A 39 0.52 0.97 10.01
CA TRP A 39 -0.69 0.16 10.00
C TRP A 39 -0.41 -1.35 9.88
N PRO A 40 -1.02 -2.19 10.74
CA PRO A 40 -0.86 -3.65 10.68
C PRO A 40 -1.65 -4.27 9.53
N LEU A 41 -2.64 -3.56 8.98
CA LEU A 41 -3.48 -4.02 7.87
C LEU A 41 -2.71 -4.22 6.55
N VAL A 42 -1.46 -3.76 6.48
CA VAL A 42 -0.57 -3.96 5.33
C VAL A 42 0.60 -4.87 5.65
N ASP A 43 0.59 -5.57 6.80
CA ASP A 43 1.69 -6.45 7.23
C ASP A 43 1.97 -7.55 6.20
N ASP A 44 0.93 -8.13 5.59
CA ASP A 44 1.05 -9.14 4.53
C ASP A 44 1.72 -8.62 3.24
N LEU A 45 1.76 -7.30 3.06
CA LEU A 45 2.43 -6.64 1.94
C LEU A 45 3.89 -6.31 2.27
N ARG A 46 4.27 -6.22 3.55
CA ARG A 46 5.62 -5.80 3.98
C ARG A 46 6.73 -6.76 3.53
N ALA A 47 6.41 -8.03 3.33
CA ALA A 47 7.35 -9.04 2.85
C ALA A 47 7.65 -8.91 1.34
N ASP A 48 6.83 -8.18 0.59
CA ASP A 48 6.98 -8.01 -0.85
C ASP A 48 7.89 -6.81 -1.17
N ALA A 49 8.86 -6.99 -2.07
CA ALA A 49 9.80 -5.94 -2.45
C ALA A 49 9.11 -4.69 -3.03
N ARG A 50 7.91 -4.84 -3.62
CA ARG A 50 7.09 -3.73 -4.12
C ARG A 50 6.69 -2.76 -3.01
N PHE A 51 6.51 -3.25 -1.78
CA PHE A 51 6.19 -2.41 -0.63
C PHE A 51 7.35 -1.49 -0.28
N THR A 52 8.57 -2.01 -0.22
CA THR A 52 9.77 -1.18 0.01
C THR A 52 9.97 -0.14 -1.09
N ALA A 53 9.69 -0.50 -2.35
CA ALA A 53 9.73 0.44 -3.47
C ALA A 53 8.68 1.55 -3.34
N LEU A 54 7.45 1.21 -2.95
CA LEU A 54 6.37 2.17 -2.69
C LEU A 54 6.74 3.12 -1.56
N LEU A 55 7.26 2.63 -0.44
CA LEU A 55 7.73 3.49 0.66
C LEU A 55 8.79 4.50 0.19
N GLY A 56 9.72 4.07 -0.66
CA GLY A 56 10.72 4.95 -1.27
C GLY A 56 10.09 6.08 -2.10
N ARG A 57 9.07 5.76 -2.90
CA ARG A 57 8.33 6.73 -3.73
C ARG A 57 7.52 7.72 -2.88
N VAL A 58 6.96 7.27 -1.76
CA VAL A 58 6.20 8.10 -0.80
C VAL A 58 7.13 8.96 0.08
N GLY A 59 8.43 8.64 0.15
CA GLY A 59 9.39 9.35 1.00
C GLY A 59 9.44 8.83 2.44
N LEU A 60 8.96 7.60 2.67
CA LEU A 60 8.93 6.93 3.97
C LEU A 60 10.03 5.89 4.11
N ARG A 61 11.24 6.12 3.56
CA ARG A 61 12.37 5.20 3.81
C ARG A 61 12.79 5.21 5.27
#